data_AF-A0A1X0QN01-F1
#
_entry.id   AF-A0A1X0QN01-F1
#
_cell.length_a   1.000
_cell.length_b   1.000
_cell.length_c   1.000
_cell.angle_alpha   90.00
_cell.angle_beta   90.00
_cell.angle_gamma   90.00
#
_symmetry.space_group_name_H-M   'P 1'
#
loop_
_entity.id
_entity.type
_entity.pdbx_description
1 polymer ?
#
loop_
_entity_poly.entity_id
_entity_poly.type
_entity_poly.pdbx_seq_one_letter_code
_entity_poly.pdbx_strand_id
1 'polypeptide(L)'
;VSSRSCAGSPIDSRDMSNTVEELEKMELWHCAGSTQTLLSKLSANSKKVCLIIVDYAALFTNADYIRTLVNNYNSLECIVVDRFHETGKYEVHSRDKILNNNNYLKSFACREVPSRRSK
;
A
#
# COMPACT_ATOMS: atom_id res chain seq x y z
N VAL A 1 5.48 -12.12 6.24
CA VAL A 1 4.16 -11.48 6.49
C VAL A 1 3.12 -12.56 6.77
N SER A 2 2.23 -12.34 7.75
CA SER A 2 1.24 -13.33 8.20
C SER A 2 0.33 -13.82 7.06
N SER A 3 0.00 -15.11 7.02
CA SER A 3 -1.01 -15.68 6.11
C SER A 3 -2.40 -15.10 6.31
N ARG A 4 -2.62 -14.33 7.39
CA ARG A 4 -3.85 -13.58 7.66
C ARG A 4 -3.81 -12.12 7.16
N SER A 5 -2.75 -11.66 6.49
CA SER A 5 -2.71 -10.29 5.97
C SER A 5 -3.62 -10.17 4.75
N CYS A 6 -4.55 -9.20 4.73
CA CYS A 6 -5.37 -8.84 3.57
C CYS A 6 -4.59 -8.10 2.45
N ALA A 7 -3.25 -8.17 2.46
CA ALA A 7 -2.37 -7.50 1.50
C ALA A 7 -2.52 -8.01 0.05
N GLY A 8 -3.16 -9.17 -0.14
CA GLY A 8 -3.57 -9.72 -1.43
C GLY A 8 -4.93 -9.21 -1.92
N SER A 9 -5.74 -8.64 -1.04
CA SER A 9 -7.05 -8.09 -1.39
C SER A 9 -6.92 -6.65 -1.92
N PRO A 10 -7.87 -6.18 -2.76
CA PRO A 10 -7.97 -4.78 -3.17
C PRO A 10 -7.94 -3.83 -1.97
N ILE A 11 -7.21 -2.71 -2.07
CA ILE A 11 -7.05 -1.77 -0.95
C ILE A 11 -8.39 -1.22 -0.46
N ASP A 12 -9.33 -1.01 -1.38
CA ASP A 12 -10.66 -0.44 -1.10
C ASP A 12 -11.51 -1.35 -0.20
N SER A 13 -11.25 -2.66 -0.20
CA SER A 13 -11.96 -3.64 0.64
C SER A 13 -11.37 -3.81 2.03
N ARG A 14 -10.19 -3.25 2.31
CA ARG A 14 -9.49 -3.49 3.58
C ARG A 14 -10.09 -2.66 4.69
N ASP A 15 -10.15 -3.21 5.90
CA ASP A 15 -10.67 -2.54 7.09
C ASP A 15 -12.13 -2.04 6.97
N MET A 16 -12.90 -2.51 5.97
CA MET A 16 -14.30 -2.11 5.74
C MET A 16 -15.29 -2.73 6.74
N SER A 17 -14.96 -3.90 7.29
CA SER A 17 -15.82 -4.63 8.22
C SER A 17 -15.50 -4.35 9.69
N ASN A 18 -14.53 -3.46 9.96
CA ASN A 18 -14.04 -3.27 11.31
C ASN A 18 -15.08 -2.52 12.14
N THR A 19 -15.40 -3.05 13.32
CA THR A 19 -16.26 -2.32 14.27
C THR A 19 -15.53 -1.10 14.82
N VAL A 20 -16.26 -0.16 15.41
CA VAL A 20 -15.66 1.02 16.08
C VAL A 20 -14.63 0.59 17.12
N GLU A 21 -14.94 -0.45 17.91
CA GLU A 21 -14.03 -1.01 18.92
C GLU A 21 -12.79 -1.67 18.30
N GLU A 22 -12.90 -2.26 17.11
CA GLU A 22 -11.75 -2.81 16.39
C GLU A 22 -10.87 -1.71 15.80
N LEU A 23 -11.46 -0.61 15.33
CA LEU A 23 -10.72 0.57 14.88
C LEU A 23 -9.97 1.22 16.04
N GLU A 24 -10.61 1.39 17.20
CA GLU A 24 -9.98 1.89 18.44
C GLU A 24 -8.86 0.96 18.94
N LYS A 25 -9.01 -0.36 18.81
CA LYS A 25 -7.93 -1.32 19.11
C LYS A 25 -6.82 -1.33 18.06
N MET A 26 -7.14 -1.01 16.81
CA MET A 26 -6.19 -0.88 15.70
C MET A 26 -5.43 0.43 15.69
N GLU A 27 -5.89 1.44 16.44
CA GLU A 27 -5.06 2.54 16.94
C GLU A 27 -4.03 1.97 17.93
N LEU A 28 -3.19 1.05 17.44
CA LEU A 28 -1.89 0.73 17.99
C LEU A 28 -1.24 2.06 18.33
N TRP A 29 -0.72 2.17 19.56
CA TRP A 29 -0.19 3.39 20.13
C TRP A 29 0.57 4.22 19.08
N HIS A 30 -0.03 5.34 18.66
CA HIS A 30 0.48 6.30 17.66
C HIS A 30 0.31 5.97 16.16
N CYS A 31 -0.46 4.96 15.78
CA CYS A 31 -0.89 4.72 14.39
C CYS A 31 -2.15 5.53 14.07
N ALA A 32 -2.06 6.49 13.15
CA ALA A 32 -3.16 7.40 12.82
C ALA A 32 -4.14 6.82 11.79
N GLY A 33 -4.98 5.87 12.23
CA GLY A 33 -6.14 5.36 11.50
C GLY A 33 -5.89 4.14 10.62
N SER A 34 -6.94 3.70 9.93
CA SER A 34 -6.97 2.49 9.11
C SER A 34 -6.67 2.77 7.63
N THR A 35 -6.68 1.73 6.79
CA THR A 35 -6.62 1.88 5.33
C THR A 35 -7.74 2.78 4.82
N GLN A 36 -8.96 2.67 5.37
CA GLN A 36 -10.09 3.52 4.98
C GLN A 36 -9.88 4.98 5.37
N THR A 37 -9.22 5.24 6.50
CA THR A 37 -8.81 6.60 6.88
C THR A 37 -7.82 7.18 5.87
N LEU A 38 -6.85 6.40 5.40
CA LEU A 38 -5.92 6.81 4.35
C LEU A 38 -6.66 7.14 3.04
N LEU A 39 -7.54 6.26 2.56
CA LEU A 39 -8.29 6.45 1.32
C LEU A 39 -9.21 7.68 1.39
N SER A 40 -9.86 7.89 2.53
CA SER A 40 -10.70 9.07 2.79
C SER A 40 -9.89 10.36 2.81
N LYS A 41 -8.67 10.33 3.39
CA LYS A 41 -7.75 11.48 3.34
C LYS A 41 -7.27 11.76 1.92
N LEU A 42 -6.97 10.71 1.14
CA LEU A 42 -6.55 10.88 -0.26
C LEU A 42 -7.66 11.44 -1.14
N SER A 43 -8.92 11.03 -0.94
CA SER A 43 -10.06 11.54 -1.71
C SER A 43 -10.42 12.98 -1.35
N ALA A 44 -10.37 13.34 -0.07
CA ALA A 44 -10.72 14.69 0.40
C ALA A 44 -9.61 15.73 0.17
N ASN A 45 -8.37 15.29 -0.06
CA ASN A 45 -7.22 16.19 -0.14
C ASN A 45 -7.03 16.75 -1.55
N SER A 46 -6.95 18.08 -1.65
CA SER A 46 -6.63 18.82 -2.88
C SER A 46 -5.13 19.08 -3.07
N LYS A 47 -4.32 18.87 -2.03
CA LYS A 47 -2.86 19.05 -2.08
C LYS A 47 -2.18 17.77 -2.54
N LYS A 48 -0.99 17.93 -3.13
CA LYS A 48 -0.11 16.80 -3.48
C LYS A 48 0.31 16.04 -2.22
N VAL A 49 0.26 14.72 -2.30
CA VAL A 49 0.57 13.75 -1.25
C VAL A 49 1.71 12.85 -1.71
N CYS A 50 2.66 12.62 -0.80
CA CYS A 50 3.69 11.60 -0.90
C CYS A 50 3.34 10.49 0.10
N LEU A 51 3.18 9.27 -0.39
CA LEU A 51 2.95 8.09 0.45
C LEU A 51 4.26 7.37 0.71
N ILE A 52 4.62 7.16 1.98
CA ILE A 52 5.83 6.42 2.38
C ILE A 52 5.44 5.02 2.86
N ILE A 53 6.10 3.99 2.36
CA ILE A 53 5.87 2.59 2.73
C ILE A 53 7.20 1.93 3.12
N VAL A 54 7.19 1.04 4.10
CA VAL A 54 8.42 0.43 4.67
C VAL A 54 8.98 -0.70 3.78
N ASP A 55 8.16 -1.33 2.95
CA ASP A 55 8.63 -2.32 1.98
C ASP A 55 7.65 -2.43 0.80
N TYR A 56 8.06 -3.18 -0.23
CA TYR A 56 7.23 -3.41 -1.42
C TYR A 56 5.95 -4.20 -1.14
N ALA A 57 5.92 -5.00 -0.08
CA ALA A 57 4.79 -5.84 0.33
C ALA A 57 3.87 -5.17 1.37
N ALA A 58 4.22 -3.96 1.85
CA ALA A 58 3.57 -3.27 2.94
C ALA A 58 2.20 -2.75 2.52
N LEU A 59 2.10 -2.26 1.27
CA LEU A 59 0.85 -1.77 0.72
C LEU A 59 0.15 -2.81 -0.17
N PHE A 60 0.88 -3.46 -1.07
CA PHE A 60 0.29 -4.42 -2.00
C PHE A 60 1.22 -5.58 -2.28
N THR A 61 0.62 -6.68 -2.72
CA THR A 61 1.34 -7.83 -3.25
C THR A 61 1.10 -8.03 -4.74
N ASN A 62 0.12 -7.29 -5.30
CA ASN A 62 -0.16 -7.21 -6.72
C ASN A 62 0.13 -5.77 -7.20
N ALA A 63 1.02 -5.67 -8.18
CA ALA A 63 1.48 -4.39 -8.70
C ALA A 63 0.40 -3.61 -9.47
N ASP A 64 -0.63 -4.28 -10.01
CA ASP A 64 -1.75 -3.61 -10.66
C ASP A 64 -2.52 -2.72 -9.67
N TYR A 65 -2.58 -3.10 -8.40
CA TYR A 65 -3.26 -2.30 -7.39
C TYR A 65 -2.52 -0.99 -7.06
N ILE A 66 -1.19 -0.94 -7.23
CA ILE A 66 -0.44 0.32 -7.13
C ILE A 66 -0.87 1.27 -8.24
N ARG A 67 -1.01 0.75 -9.47
CA ARG A 67 -1.45 1.57 -10.62
C ARG A 67 -2.87 2.07 -10.41
N THR A 68 -3.78 1.21 -9.95
CA THR A 68 -5.16 1.58 -9.65
C THR A 68 -5.22 2.63 -8.54
N LEU A 69 -4.45 2.47 -7.47
CA LEU A 69 -4.39 3.46 -6.38
C LEU A 69 -3.95 4.82 -6.90
N VAL A 70 -2.82 4.88 -7.62
CA VAL A 70 -2.32 6.14 -8.18
C VAL A 70 -3.35 6.73 -9.14
N ASN A 71 -3.96 5.92 -10.01
CA ASN A 71 -4.96 6.40 -10.96
C ASN A 71 -6.21 6.99 -10.27
N ASN A 72 -6.69 6.36 -9.19
CA ASN A 72 -7.90 6.77 -8.48
C ASN A 72 -7.73 8.04 -7.64
N TYR A 73 -6.51 8.31 -7.14
CA TYR A 73 -6.24 9.45 -6.27
C TYR A 73 -5.25 10.41 -6.92
N ASN A 74 -5.77 11.44 -7.59
CA ASN A 74 -4.97 12.48 -8.26
C ASN A 74 -4.07 13.28 -7.30
N SER A 75 -4.41 13.33 -6.02
CA SER A 75 -3.59 13.93 -4.98
C SER A 75 -2.30 13.13 -4.74
N LEU A 76 -2.23 11.84 -5.08
CA LEU A 76 -1.06 11.00 -4.88
C LEU A 76 -0.03 11.24 -6.00
N GLU A 77 1.03 11.98 -5.65
CA GLU A 77 2.09 12.41 -6.57
C GLU A 77 3.25 11.39 -6.64
N CYS A 78 3.57 10.76 -5.51
CA CYS A 78 4.63 9.75 -5.46
C CYS A 78 4.44 8.77 -4.30
N ILE A 79 5.08 7.61 -4.48
CA ILE A 79 5.23 6.58 -3.47
C ILE A 79 6.73 6.40 -3.19
N VAL A 80 7.11 6.53 -1.93
CA VAL A 80 8.48 6.29 -1.45
C VAL A 80 8.50 4.95 -0.75
N VAL A 81 9.37 4.05 -1.20
CA VAL A 81 9.62 2.76 -0.54
C VAL A 81 10.88 2.91 0.30
N ASP A 82 10.72 2.98 1.61
CA ASP A 82 11.80 3.06 2.58
C ASP A 82 12.43 1.68 2.79
N ARG A 83 13.41 1.37 1.97
CA ARG A 83 14.23 0.15 2.12
C ARG A 83 15.58 0.47 2.73
N PHE A 84 15.67 1.52 3.55
CA PHE A 84 16.94 2.01 4.05
C PHE A 84 17.65 0.97 4.90
N HIS A 85 16.91 0.24 5.73
CA HIS A 85 17.48 -0.83 6.56
C HIS A 85 18.11 -1.97 5.71
N GLU A 86 17.51 -2.31 4.56
CA GLU A 86 17.96 -3.43 3.72
C GLU A 86 19.02 -3.01 2.69
N THR A 87 18.87 -1.83 2.11
CA THR A 87 19.63 -1.40 0.92
C THR A 87 20.45 -0.13 1.14
N GLY A 88 20.30 0.51 2.30
CA GLY A 88 20.89 1.82 2.61
C GLY A 88 20.26 2.98 1.82
N LYS A 89 19.12 2.75 1.14
CA LYS A 89 18.48 3.74 0.26
C LYS A 89 16.95 3.66 0.34
N TYR A 90 16.30 4.78 0.05
CA TYR A 90 14.88 4.82 -0.25
C TYR A 90 14.68 4.93 -1.77
N GLU A 91 13.58 4.38 -2.27
CA GLU A 91 13.24 4.36 -3.69
C GLU A 91 12.02 5.25 -3.93
N VAL A 92 12.12 6.21 -4.85
CA VAL A 92 11.05 7.17 -5.15
C VAL A 92 10.39 6.84 -6.50
N HIS A 93 9.09 6.53 -6.45
CA HIS A 93 8.27 6.22 -7.60
C HIS A 93 7.25 7.35 -7.81
N SER A 94 7.47 8.19 -8.82
CA SER A 94 6.53 9.26 -9.17
C SER A 94 5.30 8.72 -9.90
N ARG A 95 4.19 9.45 -9.82
CA ARG A 95 2.95 9.18 -10.55
C ARG A 95 3.21 8.90 -12.03
N ASP A 96 3.96 9.76 -12.70
CA ASP A 96 4.26 9.60 -14.13
C ASP A 96 5.02 8.32 -14.44
N LYS A 97 5.96 7.91 -13.56
CA LYS A 97 6.69 6.65 -13.73
C LYS A 97 5.77 5.45 -13.52
N ILE A 98 4.91 5.49 -12.51
CA ILE A 98 3.96 4.42 -12.18
C ILE A 98 2.93 4.24 -13.31
N LEU A 99 2.40 5.34 -13.84
CA LEU A 99 1.36 5.30 -14.86
C LEU A 99 1.89 4.96 -16.27
N ASN A 100 3.14 5.30 -16.59
CA ASN A 100 3.67 5.14 -17.95
C ASN A 100 4.69 4.00 -18.11
N ASN A 101 5.19 3.39 -17.03
CA ASN A 101 6.26 2.39 -17.15
C ASN A 101 6.01 1.13 -16.30
N ASN A 102 5.63 0.04 -17.00
CA ASN A 102 5.34 -1.27 -16.40
C ASN A 102 6.55 -1.94 -15.72
N ASN A 103 7.80 -1.53 -16.00
CA ASN A 103 8.98 -2.17 -15.37
C ASN A 103 9.13 -1.81 -13.88
N TYR A 104 8.65 -0.65 -13.44
CA TYR A 104 8.73 -0.24 -12.02
C TYR A 104 7.78 -1.03 -11.12
N LEU A 105 6.74 -1.61 -11.72
CA LEU A 105 5.75 -2.42 -11.02
C LEU A 105 6.28 -3.81 -10.64
N LYS A 106 7.36 -4.29 -11.28
CA LYS A 106 7.94 -5.62 -11.01
C LYS A 106 8.39 -5.78 -9.56
N SER A 107 8.98 -4.73 -8.96
CA SER A 107 9.44 -4.77 -7.57
C SER A 107 8.28 -4.92 -6.57
N PHE A 108 7.08 -4.44 -6.92
CA PHE A 108 5.88 -4.60 -6.09
C PHE A 108 5.29 -6.02 -6.18
N ALA A 109 5.60 -6.78 -7.23
CA ALA A 109 5.26 -8.20 -7.37
C ALA A 109 6.27 -9.10 -6.62
N CYS A 110 6.56 -8.77 -5.36
CA CYS A 110 7.62 -9.41 -4.57
C CYS A 110 7.21 -10.71 -3.86
N ARG A 111 5.92 -11.10 -3.89
CA ARG A 111 5.45 -12.33 -3.23
C ARG A 111 5.22 -13.45 -4.22
N GLU A 112 5.94 -14.55 -4.02
CA GLU A 112 5.59 -15.84 -4.61
C GLU A 112 4.34 -16.40 -3.92
N VAL A 113 3.46 -17.03 -4.69
CA VAL A 113 2.31 -17.74 -4.13
C VAL A 113 2.85 -18.85 -3.24
N PRO A 114 2.44 -18.94 -1.95
CA PRO A 114 2.90 -20.00 -1.08
C PRO A 114 2.65 -21.35 -1.75
N SER A 115 3.69 -22.19 -1.85
CA SER A 115 3.52 -23.52 -2.40
C SER A 115 2.46 -24.28 -1.58
N ARG A 116 1.50 -24.89 -2.27
CA ARG A 116 0.40 -25.60 -1.64
C ARG A 116 0.99 -26.79 -0.86
N ARG A 117 1.05 -26.67 0.48
CA ARG A 117 1.71 -27.68 1.34
C ARG A 117 0.91 -28.97 1.52
N SER A 118 -0.26 -29.10 0.92
CA SER A 118 -1.04 -30.34 0.88
C SER A 118 -1.85 -30.45 -0.42
N LYS A 119 -2.07 -31.68 -0.88
CA LYS A 119 -3.01 -31.99 -1.97
C LYS A 119 -4.46 -31.71 -1.58
#